data_AF-A0A9P6EE31-F1
#
_entry.id   AF-A0A9P6EE31-F1
#
_cell.length_a   1.000
_cell.length_b   1.000
_cell.length_c   1.000
_cell.angle_alpha   90.00
_cell.angle_beta   90.00
_cell.angle_gamma   90.00
#
_symmetry.space_group_name_H-M   'P 1'
#
loop_
_entity.id
_entity.type
_entity.pdbx_description
1 polymer ?
#
loop_
_entity_poly.entity_id
_entity_poly.type
_entity_poly.pdbx_seq_one_letter_code
_entity_poly.pdbx_strand_id
1 'polypeptide(L)'
;MTILENHPFSALTRQIEQMLWASIILSCAVAAISLVNMGRLSLFMAPILFAATATHHGVVLRLLSRDRKKDPEHLKGTLAPTAQKATIVILWILPVLWSIAVFTVCIVSVLIMAMNQFEGWERFAGYLELPFMVAEVALLIVLAIKCRKQRKRTMTDPVVSDWQSYQSTTVV
;
A
#
# COMPACT_ATOMS: atom_id res chain seq x y z
N MET A 1 18.08 7.26 -23.93
CA MET A 1 16.80 7.99 -23.89
C MET A 1 15.91 7.38 -22.81
N THR A 2 15.85 7.99 -21.63
CA THR A 2 15.02 7.53 -20.52
C THR A 2 13.62 8.12 -20.66
N ILE A 3 12.68 7.31 -21.12
CA ILE A 3 11.26 7.66 -21.23
C ILE A 3 10.76 8.10 -19.85
N LEU A 4 10.26 9.33 -19.78
CA LEU A 4 10.00 10.11 -18.57
C LEU A 4 8.62 9.70 -17.96
N GLU A 5 8.61 8.66 -17.13
CA GLU A 5 7.43 7.98 -16.55
C GLU A 5 6.71 8.74 -15.40
N ASN A 6 6.54 10.06 -15.45
CA ASN A 6 6.02 10.83 -14.31
C ASN A 6 4.73 11.63 -14.56
N HIS A 7 3.95 11.28 -15.59
CA HIS A 7 2.58 11.78 -15.76
C HIS A 7 1.59 11.09 -14.80
N PRO A 8 0.44 11.70 -14.41
CA PRO A 8 -0.71 10.96 -13.83
C PRO A 8 -1.23 9.81 -14.71
N PHE A 9 -0.76 9.73 -15.96
CA PHE A 9 -1.02 8.66 -16.94
C PHE A 9 0.22 7.79 -17.22
N SER A 10 1.30 7.94 -16.44
CA SER A 10 2.49 7.11 -16.63
C SER A 10 2.22 5.66 -16.21
N ALA A 11 2.93 4.73 -16.85
CA ALA A 11 2.89 3.32 -16.50
C ALA A 11 3.19 3.10 -15.01
N LEU A 12 4.07 3.91 -14.41
CA LEU A 12 4.43 3.83 -13.00
C LEU A 12 3.28 4.26 -12.06
N THR A 13 2.56 5.32 -12.40
CA THR A 13 1.37 5.74 -11.62
C THR A 13 0.26 4.68 -11.68
N ARG A 14 0.03 4.10 -12.86
CA ARG A 14 -0.94 3.00 -13.04
C ARG A 14 -0.55 1.75 -12.25
N GLN A 15 0.74 1.39 -12.24
CA GLN A 15 1.24 0.28 -11.42
C GLN A 15 1.02 0.54 -9.93
N ILE A 16 1.29 1.75 -9.43
CA ILE A 16 1.04 2.10 -8.03
C ILE A 16 -0.45 2.02 -7.70
N GLU A 17 -1.32 2.54 -8.55
CA GLU A 17 -2.78 2.45 -8.38
C GLU A 17 -3.26 0.98 -8.33
N GLN A 18 -2.78 0.13 -9.24
CA GLN A 18 -3.08 -1.30 -9.22
C GLN A 18 -2.59 -1.97 -7.94
N MET A 19 -1.40 -1.61 -7.44
CA MET A 19 -0.86 -2.14 -6.18
C MET A 19 -1.63 -1.65 -4.95
N LEU A 20 -2.12 -0.41 -4.95
CA LEU A 20 -2.98 0.13 -3.89
C LEU A 20 -4.29 -0.66 -3.82
N TRP A 21 -4.92 -0.93 -4.97
CA TRP A 21 -6.12 -1.76 -5.04
C TRP A 21 -5.86 -3.20 -4.63
N ALA A 22 -4.75 -3.80 -5.09
CA ALA A 22 -4.36 -5.15 -4.69
C ALA A 22 -4.17 -5.26 -3.17
N SER A 23 -3.55 -4.26 -2.53
CA SER A 23 -3.37 -4.23 -1.07
C SER A 23 -4.70 -4.06 -0.34
N ILE A 24 -5.64 -3.25 -0.83
CA ILE A 24 -6.98 -3.15 -0.23
C ILE A 24 -7.69 -4.51 -0.26
N ILE A 25 -7.64 -5.21 -1.40
CA ILE A 25 -8.28 -6.52 -1.55
C ILE A 25 -7.61 -7.56 -0.64
N LEU A 26 -6.28 -7.57 -0.61
CA LEU A 26 -5.51 -8.54 0.17
C LEU A 26 -5.70 -8.32 1.68
N SER A 27 -5.61 -7.08 2.15
CA SER A 27 -5.90 -6.72 3.55
C SER A 27 -7.36 -6.97 3.95
N CYS A 28 -8.32 -6.82 3.02
CA CYS A 28 -9.72 -7.20 3.24
C CYS A 28 -9.86 -8.72 3.42
N ALA A 29 -9.17 -9.52 2.59
CA ALA A 29 -9.16 -10.98 2.73
C ALA A 29 -8.57 -11.42 4.08
N VAL A 30 -7.46 -10.80 4.52
CA VAL A 30 -6.89 -11.05 5.85
C VAL A 30 -7.90 -10.70 6.95
N ALA A 31 -8.54 -9.54 6.88
CA ALA A 31 -9.52 -9.13 7.89
C ALA A 31 -10.72 -10.09 7.92
N ALA A 32 -11.19 -10.58 6.77
CA ALA A 32 -12.27 -11.57 6.71
C ALA A 32 -11.87 -12.91 7.37
N ILE A 33 -10.67 -13.43 7.08
CA ILE A 33 -10.14 -14.65 7.70
C ILE A 33 -10.01 -14.45 9.22
N SER A 34 -9.46 -13.31 9.64
CA SER A 34 -9.30 -12.92 11.04
C SER A 34 -10.64 -12.87 11.80
N LEU A 35 -11.69 -12.30 11.18
CA LEU A 35 -13.03 -12.23 11.77
C LEU A 35 -13.71 -13.60 11.86
N VAL A 36 -13.52 -14.47 10.87
CA VAL A 36 -14.02 -15.86 10.88
C VAL A 36 -13.36 -16.67 12.00
N ASN A 37 -12.09 -16.41 12.29
CA ASN A 37 -11.36 -17.05 13.39
C ASN A 37 -11.77 -16.58 14.80
N MET A 38 -12.83 -15.76 14.94
CA MET A 38 -13.45 -15.29 16.18
C MET A 38 -12.48 -15.18 17.37
N GLY A 39 -11.62 -14.16 17.37
CA GLY A 39 -11.03 -13.56 18.58
C GLY A 39 -10.12 -14.42 19.48
N ARG A 40 -9.93 -15.72 19.25
CA ARG A 40 -9.03 -16.57 20.06
C ARG A 40 -7.57 -16.43 19.65
N LEU A 41 -7.32 -16.27 18.34
CA LEU A 41 -5.98 -16.13 17.75
C LEU A 41 -5.70 -14.71 17.25
N SER A 42 -6.74 -14.01 16.82
CA SER A 42 -6.62 -12.70 16.20
C SER A 42 -7.05 -11.64 17.21
N LEU A 43 -6.06 -11.05 17.89
CA LEU A 43 -6.20 -9.70 18.42
C LEU A 43 -6.79 -8.85 17.29
N PHE A 44 -7.77 -7.98 17.57
CA PHE A 44 -8.44 -7.08 16.61
C PHE A 44 -7.49 -6.21 15.74
N MET A 45 -6.17 -6.37 15.90
CA MET A 45 -5.09 -5.88 15.06
C MET A 45 -5.32 -6.05 13.57
N ALA A 46 -5.70 -7.23 13.05
CA ALA A 46 -5.85 -7.40 11.60
C ALA A 46 -6.99 -6.53 11.00
N PRO A 47 -8.21 -6.51 11.57
CA PRO A 47 -9.26 -5.58 11.16
C PRO A 47 -8.89 -4.09 11.36
N ILE A 48 -8.19 -3.75 12.45
CA ILE A 48 -7.73 -2.37 12.71
C ILE A 48 -6.70 -1.94 11.65
N LEU A 49 -5.74 -2.81 11.33
CA LEU A 49 -4.73 -2.55 10.32
C LEU A 49 -5.33 -2.49 8.92
N PHE A 50 -6.32 -3.33 8.62
CA PHE A 50 -7.11 -3.19 7.39
C PHE A 50 -7.76 -1.81 7.32
N ALA A 51 -8.45 -1.35 8.37
CA ALA A 51 -9.10 -0.04 8.37
C ALA A 51 -8.08 1.10 8.13
N ALA A 52 -6.90 1.03 8.76
CA ALA A 52 -5.82 1.99 8.56
C ALA A 52 -5.26 1.95 7.13
N THR A 53 -4.95 0.76 6.61
CA THR A 53 -4.47 0.54 5.23
C THR A 53 -5.49 1.05 4.21
N ALA A 54 -6.75 0.64 4.34
CA ALA A 54 -7.84 1.03 3.44
C ALA A 54 -8.10 2.54 3.47
N THR A 55 -8.06 3.17 4.65
CA THR A 55 -8.21 4.63 4.76
C THR A 55 -7.07 5.35 4.08
N HIS A 56 -5.82 4.95 4.34
CA HIS A 56 -4.66 5.55 3.71
C HIS A 56 -4.69 5.40 2.18
N HIS A 57 -4.90 4.18 1.68
CA HIS A 57 -4.98 3.91 0.24
C HIS A 57 -6.18 4.59 -0.42
N GLY A 58 -7.32 4.63 0.24
CA GLY A 58 -8.52 5.34 -0.22
C GLY A 58 -8.28 6.85 -0.37
N VAL A 59 -7.60 7.48 0.59
CA VAL A 59 -7.22 8.90 0.48
C VAL A 59 -6.28 9.13 -0.70
N VAL A 60 -5.25 8.30 -0.87
CA VAL A 60 -4.31 8.42 -2.00
C VAL A 60 -5.03 8.24 -3.34
N LEU A 61 -5.88 7.22 -3.48
CA LEU A 61 -6.67 6.97 -4.69
C LEU A 61 -7.64 8.10 -4.99
N ARG A 62 -8.27 8.68 -3.96
CA ARG A 62 -9.16 9.84 -4.11
C ARG A 62 -8.40 11.08 -4.59
N LEU A 63 -7.21 11.32 -4.04
CA LEU A 63 -6.35 12.43 -4.47
C LEU A 63 -5.89 12.22 -5.93
N LEU A 64 -5.47 11.01 -6.30
CA LEU A 64 -5.11 10.66 -7.67
C LEU A 64 -6.28 10.85 -8.64
N SER A 65 -7.48 10.41 -8.25
CA SER A 65 -8.69 10.57 -9.06
C SER A 65 -9.10 12.04 -9.23
N ARG A 66 -8.88 12.87 -8.19
CA ARG A 66 -9.13 14.31 -8.25
C ARG A 66 -8.13 15.01 -9.16
N ASP A 67 -6.85 14.63 -9.11
CA ASP A 67 -5.82 15.23 -9.95
C ASP A 67 -5.98 14.86 -11.44
N ARG A 68 -6.53 13.68 -11.75
CA ARG A 68 -6.91 13.31 -13.13
C ARG A 68 -7.99 14.19 -13.75
N LYS A 69 -8.80 14.87 -12.94
CA LYS A 69 -9.91 15.73 -13.40
C LYS A 69 -9.51 17.20 -13.56
N LYS A 70 -8.29 17.59 -13.15
CA LYS A 70 -7.80 18.96 -13.23
C LYS A 70 -7.13 19.23 -14.57
N ASP A 71 -7.21 20.48 -15.02
CA ASP A 71 -6.47 20.91 -16.20
C ASP A 71 -4.94 20.84 -15.96
N PRO A 72 -4.15 20.50 -17.01
CA PRO A 72 -2.70 20.36 -16.90
C PRO A 72 -1.99 21.61 -16.39
N GLU A 73 -2.56 22.79 -16.64
CA GLU A 73 -2.01 24.06 -16.14
C GLU A 73 -2.13 24.21 -14.62
N HIS A 74 -3.19 23.66 -14.02
CA HIS A 74 -3.37 23.66 -12.56
C HIS A 74 -2.55 22.59 -11.85
N LEU A 75 -1.98 21.65 -12.61
CA LEU A 75 -1.06 20.64 -12.09
C LEU A 75 0.39 21.13 -12.10
N LYS A 76 0.71 22.21 -12.83
CA LYS A 76 2.05 22.80 -12.89
C LYS A 76 2.54 23.20 -11.49
N GLY A 77 3.75 22.78 -11.11
CA GLY A 77 4.33 23.05 -9.79
C GLY A 77 3.80 22.21 -8.62
N THR A 78 2.76 21.38 -8.82
CA THR A 78 2.26 20.48 -7.76
C THR A 78 2.87 19.08 -7.83
N LEU A 79 3.30 18.57 -6.68
CA LEU A 79 3.80 17.19 -6.54
C LEU A 79 2.64 16.20 -6.61
N ALA A 80 2.86 15.06 -7.29
CA ALA A 80 1.92 13.95 -7.28
C ALA A 80 1.58 13.52 -5.83
N PRO A 81 0.32 13.17 -5.51
CA PRO A 81 -0.09 12.78 -4.15
C PRO A 81 0.73 11.61 -3.57
N THR A 82 1.16 10.70 -4.43
CA THR A 82 2.02 9.55 -4.10
C THR A 82 3.48 9.93 -3.83
N ALA A 83 3.91 11.11 -4.31
CA ALA A 83 5.26 11.64 -4.11
C ALA A 83 5.37 12.58 -2.89
N GLN A 84 4.27 12.80 -2.16
CA GLN A 84 4.30 13.61 -0.93
C GLN A 84 5.11 12.90 0.17
N LYS A 85 5.87 13.69 0.95
CA LYS A 85 6.68 13.18 2.08
C LYS A 85 5.81 12.42 3.09
N ALA A 86 4.64 12.96 3.43
CA ALA A 86 3.73 12.36 4.40
C ALA A 86 3.25 10.97 3.94
N THR A 87 2.79 10.84 2.70
CA THR A 87 2.36 9.57 2.10
C THR A 87 3.47 8.52 2.16
N ILE A 88 4.71 8.90 1.81
CA ILE A 88 5.84 7.96 1.87
C ILE A 88 6.16 7.52 3.30
N VAL A 89 6.10 8.44 4.27
CA VAL A 89 6.35 8.13 5.68
C VAL A 89 5.29 7.16 6.21
N ILE A 90 4.00 7.43 5.96
CA ILE A 90 2.91 6.54 6.39
C ILE A 90 3.05 5.16 5.74
N LEU A 91 3.43 5.12 4.46
CA LEU A 91 3.64 3.88 3.72
C LEU A 91 4.85 3.06 4.19
N TRP A 92 5.80 3.66 4.92
CA TRP A 92 6.86 2.93 5.64
C TRP A 92 6.42 2.46 7.03
N ILE A 93 5.52 3.19 7.68
CA ILE A 93 4.98 2.82 8.99
C ILE A 93 4.05 1.60 8.87
N LEU A 94 3.19 1.57 7.84
CA LEU A 94 2.25 0.47 7.58
C LEU A 94 2.92 -0.92 7.54
N PRO A 95 3.97 -1.19 6.74
CA PRO A 95 4.60 -2.50 6.70
C PRO A 95 5.23 -2.89 8.04
N VAL A 96 5.72 -1.94 8.83
CA VAL A 96 6.23 -2.21 10.20
C VAL A 96 5.09 -2.69 11.10
N LEU A 97 3.94 -2.00 11.07
CA LEU A 97 2.76 -2.40 11.84
C LEU A 97 2.23 -3.78 11.41
N TRP A 98 2.19 -4.06 10.10
CA TRP A 98 1.83 -5.38 9.58
C TRP A 98 2.83 -6.46 9.98
N SER A 99 4.13 -6.14 10.05
CA SER A 99 5.15 -7.07 10.51
C SER A 99 4.98 -7.42 12.00
N ILE A 100 4.60 -6.45 12.84
CA ILE A 100 4.26 -6.69 14.24
C ILE A 100 3.03 -7.62 14.36
N ALA A 101 2.02 -7.42 13.51
CA ALA A 101 0.85 -8.31 13.47
C ALA A 101 1.24 -9.74 13.08
N VAL A 102 2.05 -9.93 12.03
CA VAL A 102 2.60 -11.25 11.65
C VAL A 102 3.33 -11.90 12.82
N PHE A 103 4.22 -11.16 13.48
CA PHE A 103 4.99 -11.68 14.62
C PHE A 103 4.09 -12.10 15.78
N THR A 104 3.05 -11.31 16.06
CA THR A 104 2.06 -11.61 17.10
C THR A 104 1.29 -12.88 16.76
N VAL A 105 0.79 -13.00 15.52
CA VAL A 105 0.09 -14.21 15.05
C VAL A 105 1.00 -15.44 15.12
N CYS A 106 2.28 -15.33 14.76
CA CYS A 106 3.25 -16.41 14.91
C CYS A 106 3.39 -16.87 16.37
N ILE A 107 3.57 -15.94 17.31
CA ILE A 107 3.72 -16.26 18.74
C ILE A 107 2.46 -16.96 19.26
N VAL A 108 1.29 -16.37 19.01
CA VAL A 108 0.02 -16.94 19.50
C VAL A 108 -0.22 -18.31 18.87
N SER A 109 0.08 -18.50 17.59
CA SER A 109 -0.02 -19.80 16.92
C SER A 109 0.85 -20.88 17.58
N VAL A 110 2.10 -20.54 17.92
CA VAL A 110 3.01 -21.46 18.64
C VAL A 110 2.48 -21.79 20.04
N LEU A 111 2.00 -20.78 20.78
CA LEU A 111 1.46 -20.97 22.13
C LEU A 111 0.23 -21.89 22.13
N ILE A 112 -0.72 -21.68 21.21
CA ILE A 112 -1.92 -22.52 21.14
C ILE A 112 -1.59 -23.93 20.66
N MET A 113 -0.62 -24.08 19.75
CA MET A 113 -0.14 -25.40 19.32
C MET A 113 0.46 -26.19 20.50
N ALA A 114 1.19 -25.52 21.40
CA ALA A 114 1.72 -26.14 22.61
C ALA A 114 0.62 -26.58 23.59
N MET A 115 -0.54 -25.92 23.60
CA MET A 115 -1.69 -26.26 24.46
C MET A 115 -2.62 -27.33 23.86
N ASN A 116 -2.37 -27.76 22.61
CA ASN A 116 -3.18 -28.73 21.86
C ASN A 116 -4.69 -28.40 21.81
N GLN A 117 -5.04 -27.11 21.84
CA GLN A 117 -6.43 -26.61 21.90
C GLN A 117 -7.07 -26.40 20.52
N PHE A 118 -6.42 -26.84 19.45
CA PHE A 118 -6.82 -26.49 18.09
C PHE A 118 -7.83 -27.48 17.49
N GLU A 119 -8.97 -26.96 17.05
CA GLU A 119 -9.86 -27.68 16.13
C GLU A 119 -9.28 -27.64 14.70
N GLY A 120 -9.57 -28.67 13.89
CA GLY A 120 -8.95 -28.83 12.56
C GLY A 120 -9.18 -27.65 11.59
N TRP A 121 -10.33 -26.99 11.71
CA TRP A 121 -10.68 -25.81 10.89
C TRP A 121 -9.85 -24.58 11.26
N GLU A 122 -9.63 -24.35 12.55
CA GLU A 122 -8.86 -23.20 13.06
C GLU A 122 -7.38 -23.29 12.64
N ARG A 123 -6.82 -24.51 12.60
CA ARG A 123 -5.45 -24.73 12.09
C ARG A 123 -5.33 -24.31 10.63
N PHE A 124 -6.29 -24.73 9.81
CA PHE A 124 -6.29 -24.42 8.38
C PHE A 124 -6.39 -22.91 8.13
N ALA A 125 -7.29 -22.23 8.84
CA ALA A 125 -7.45 -20.78 8.73
C ALA A 125 -6.19 -20.01 9.18
N GLY A 126 -5.53 -20.44 10.27
CA GLY A 126 -4.24 -19.86 10.69
C GLY A 126 -3.12 -20.05 9.66
N TYR A 127 -3.06 -21.21 9.01
CA TYR A 127 -2.12 -21.47 7.91
C TYR A 127 -2.39 -20.63 6.66
N LEU A 128 -3.64 -20.19 6.44
CA LEU A 128 -3.98 -19.26 5.36
C LEU A 128 -3.75 -17.80 5.75
N GLU A 129 -4.02 -17.40 7.00
CA GLU A 129 -3.86 -16.01 7.44
C GLU A 129 -2.41 -15.53 7.30
N LEU A 130 -1.45 -16.36 7.72
CA LEU A 130 -0.03 -16.03 7.75
C LEU A 130 0.58 -15.69 6.37
N PRO A 131 0.44 -16.51 5.31
CA PRO A 131 0.97 -16.17 3.99
C PRO A 131 0.30 -14.93 3.40
N PHE A 132 -0.98 -14.69 3.67
CA PHE A 132 -1.67 -13.48 3.22
C PHE A 132 -1.13 -12.23 3.92
N MET A 133 -0.89 -12.29 5.24
CA MET A 133 -0.25 -11.19 5.97
C MET A 133 1.17 -10.91 5.49
N VAL A 134 1.97 -11.96 5.23
CA VAL A 134 3.34 -11.82 4.71
C VAL A 134 3.32 -11.21 3.30
N ALA A 135 2.39 -11.63 2.45
CA ALA A 135 2.19 -11.05 1.13
C ALA A 135 1.81 -9.56 1.21
N GLU A 136 0.98 -9.16 2.17
CA GLU A 136 0.60 -7.76 2.40
C GLU A 136 1.82 -6.92 2.82
N VAL A 137 2.66 -7.42 3.73
CA VAL A 137 3.92 -6.76 4.10
C VAL A 137 4.82 -6.55 2.88
N ALA A 138 5.03 -7.60 2.08
CA ALA A 138 5.86 -7.53 0.88
C ALA A 138 5.31 -6.51 -0.14
N LEU A 139 3.98 -6.51 -0.34
CA LEU A 139 3.31 -5.59 -1.25
C LEU A 139 3.48 -4.14 -0.80
N LEU A 140 3.29 -3.85 0.49
CA LEU A 140 3.48 -2.52 1.07
C LEU A 140 4.92 -2.02 0.93
N ILE A 141 5.92 -2.89 1.13
CA ILE A 141 7.34 -2.55 0.93
C ILE A 141 7.61 -2.18 -0.53
N VAL A 142 7.11 -2.98 -1.48
CA VAL A 142 7.26 -2.69 -2.91
C VAL A 142 6.59 -1.36 -3.28
N LEU A 143 5.42 -1.09 -2.71
CA LEU A 143 4.69 0.17 -2.88
C LEU A 143 5.51 1.35 -2.35
N ALA A 144 6.10 1.22 -1.15
CA ALA A 144 6.96 2.24 -0.54
C ALA A 144 8.20 2.55 -1.39
N ILE A 145 8.84 1.52 -1.93
CA ILE A 145 9.99 1.65 -2.82
C ILE A 145 9.59 2.36 -4.11
N LYS A 146 8.46 1.98 -4.73
CA LYS A 146 7.96 2.60 -5.97
C LYS A 146 7.57 4.07 -5.75
N CYS A 147 6.88 4.40 -4.66
CA CYS A 147 6.55 5.80 -4.32
C CYS A 147 7.82 6.63 -4.06
N ARG A 148 8.83 6.07 -3.40
CA ARG A 148 10.13 6.74 -3.21
C ARG A 148 10.85 6.96 -4.54
N LYS A 149 10.81 5.97 -5.45
CA LYS A 149 11.37 6.05 -6.80
C LYS A 149 10.66 7.10 -7.64
N GLN A 150 9.33 7.19 -7.54
CA GLN A 150 8.54 8.25 -8.18
C GLN A 150 9.00 9.62 -7.70
N ARG A 151 9.04 9.85 -6.39
CA ARG A 151 9.47 11.13 -5.80
C ARG A 151 10.88 11.55 -6.24
N LYS A 152 11.85 10.62 -6.24
CA LYS A 152 13.22 10.91 -6.71
C LYS A 152 13.27 11.34 -8.17
N ARG A 153 12.36 10.84 -9.00
CA ARG A 153 12.30 11.18 -10.44
C ARG A 153 11.50 12.45 -10.71
N THR A 154 10.62 12.87 -9.78
CA THR A 154 9.77 14.07 -9.94
C THR A 154 10.44 15.32 -9.37
N MET A 155 11.35 15.20 -8.39
CA MET A 155 12.13 16.32 -7.85
C MET A 155 13.47 16.46 -8.60
N THR A 156 13.49 17.25 -9.67
CA THR A 156 14.74 17.75 -10.27
C THR A 156 15.14 19.12 -9.69
N ASP A 157 14.19 19.85 -9.09
CA ASP A 157 14.41 21.07 -8.29
C ASP A 157 13.31 21.14 -7.20
N PRO A 158 13.60 21.49 -5.92
CA PRO A 158 12.64 21.34 -4.83
C PRO A 158 11.48 22.34 -4.84
N VAL A 159 11.48 23.32 -5.77
CA VAL A 159 10.50 24.41 -5.81
C VAL A 159 9.54 24.33 -7.00
N VAL A 160 9.90 23.63 -8.08
CA VAL A 160 9.07 23.56 -9.30
C VAL A 160 9.06 22.13 -9.84
N SER A 161 7.93 21.43 -9.73
CA SER A 161 7.70 20.25 -10.56
C SER A 161 7.44 20.78 -11.99
N ASP A 162 8.45 20.71 -12.83
CA ASP A 162 8.37 21.24 -14.18
C ASP A 162 7.68 20.22 -15.10
N TRP A 163 6.40 20.46 -15.40
CA TRP A 163 5.61 19.62 -16.29
C TRP A 163 5.77 20.04 -17.76
N GLN A 164 6.40 21.18 -18.04
CA GLN A 164 6.54 21.70 -19.42
C GLN A 164 7.65 21.01 -20.20
N SER A 165 8.73 20.59 -19.54
CA SER A 165 9.80 19.78 -20.14
C SER A 165 9.35 18.38 -20.59
N TYR A 166 8.08 18.02 -20.40
CA TYR A 166 7.48 16.73 -20.75
C TYR A 166 6.54 16.78 -21.97
N GLN A 167 6.03 17.96 -22.37
CA GLN A 167 5.10 18.09 -23.51
C GLN A 167 5.81 18.22 -24.87
N SER A 168 7.06 18.71 -24.89
CA SER A 168 7.79 18.99 -26.13
C SER A 168 8.27 17.75 -26.91
N THR A 169 8.02 16.54 -26.41
CA THR A 169 8.51 15.29 -27.03
C THR A 169 7.42 14.48 -27.74
N THR A 170 6.21 15.02 -27.89
CA THR A 170 5.09 14.35 -28.60
C THR A 170 4.52 15.20 -29.76
N VAL A 171 5.40 15.92 -30.45
CA VAL A 171 5.08 16.55 -31.73
C VAL A 171 6.16 16.18 -32.76
N VAL A 172 6.16 14.92 -33.21
CA VAL A 172 6.55 14.50 -34.57
C VAL A 172 5.75 13.24 -34.92
#